data_AF-A0A4U7CXJ3-F1
#
_entry.id   AF-A0A4U7CXJ3-F1
#
_cell.length_a   1.000
_cell.length_b   1.000
_cell.length_c   1.000
_cell.angle_alpha   90.00
_cell.angle_beta   90.00
_cell.angle_gamma   90.00
#
_symmetry.space_group_name_H-M   'P 1'
#
loop_
_entity.id
_entity.type
_entity.pdbx_description
1 polymer ?
#
loop_
_entity_poly.entity_id
_entity_poly.type
_entity_poly.pdbx_seq_one_letter_code
_entity_poly.pdbx_strand_id
1 'polypeptide(L)'
;MNDIARSGATASTQVVPNNGLAYTVLGRDADGERVLDAVGDHLDGVPEGTVDLLVDDLAPVAAREGVDVAVGFADRLRERFADEANRVLLGCSAECSAELLSRLDALVDADATATAAVERLSRDDPTTFGYVRRHWAEAKRGIEACDRNYPQSKQVHAALTDPETTPRTLGATLSGLVTLGALETWGDTVGPTRYDLTAYRPDRTSAIGAALEADDVEE
;
A
#
# COMPACT_ATOMS: atom_id res chain seq x y z
N MET A 1 22.44 17.42 -17.65
CA MET A 1 23.39 16.41 -18.17
C MET A 1 23.73 15.54 -16.98
N ASN A 2 22.93 14.48 -16.77
CA ASN A 2 22.95 13.66 -15.55
C ASN A 2 24.04 12.59 -15.66
N ASP A 3 24.97 12.62 -14.72
CA ASP A 3 26.09 11.70 -14.60
C ASP A 3 25.70 10.48 -13.74
N ILE A 4 24.61 9.79 -14.13
CA ILE A 4 24.18 8.50 -13.53
C ILE A 4 24.62 7.33 -14.43
N ALA A 5 25.57 7.57 -15.32
CA ALA A 5 26.05 6.59 -16.30
C ALA A 5 27.54 6.29 -16.13
N ARG A 6 27.98 5.99 -14.90
CA ARG A 6 29.23 5.25 -14.58
C ARG A 6 29.47 5.19 -13.07
N SER A 7 28.88 4.22 -12.39
CA SER A 7 29.49 3.61 -11.20
C SER A 7 28.68 2.38 -10.82
N GLY A 8 29.32 1.26 -10.51
CA GLY A 8 28.63 0.05 -10.05
C GLY A 8 27.75 0.40 -8.85
N ALA A 9 26.43 0.24 -9.01
CA ALA A 9 25.44 0.74 -8.07
C ALA A 9 25.74 0.21 -6.65
N THR A 10 26.18 1.10 -5.78
CA THR A 10 26.47 0.82 -4.37
C THR A 10 25.13 0.74 -3.65
N ALA A 11 24.91 -0.30 -2.84
CA ALA A 11 23.72 -0.40 -2.01
C ALA A 11 23.57 0.87 -1.17
N SER A 12 22.40 1.50 -1.18
CA SER A 12 22.13 2.70 -0.38
C SER A 12 21.07 2.38 0.66
N THR A 13 21.47 2.32 1.92
CA THR A 13 20.57 2.15 3.06
C THR A 13 20.17 3.51 3.62
N GLN A 14 18.87 3.77 3.73
CA GLN A 14 18.33 4.90 4.47
C GLN A 14 17.60 4.39 5.71
N VAL A 15 18.00 4.89 6.87
CA VAL A 15 17.31 4.62 8.13
C VAL A 15 16.33 5.75 8.40
N VAL A 16 15.05 5.43 8.50
CA VAL A 16 14.01 6.42 8.80
C VAL A 16 13.97 6.64 10.32
N PRO A 17 14.27 7.87 10.80
CA PRO A 17 14.21 8.13 12.23
C PRO A 17 12.78 7.99 12.75
N ASN A 18 12.64 7.44 13.97
CA ASN A 18 11.41 7.20 14.74
C ASN A 18 10.53 6.00 14.38
N ASN A 19 10.78 5.27 13.28
CA ASN A 19 9.99 4.07 12.93
C ASN A 19 10.78 2.75 12.94
N GLY A 20 12.08 2.76 13.23
CA GLY A 20 12.89 1.53 13.27
C GLY A 20 13.05 0.83 11.91
N LEU A 21 12.75 1.52 10.81
CA LEU A 21 12.80 0.98 9.46
C LEU A 21 14.13 1.35 8.77
N ALA A 22 14.86 0.34 8.31
CA ALA A 22 15.99 0.48 7.41
C ALA A 22 15.57 0.04 6.01
N TYR A 23 15.65 0.94 5.03
CA TYR A 23 15.33 0.66 3.64
C TYR A 23 16.61 0.64 2.81
N THR A 24 16.90 -0.48 2.15
CA THR A 24 18.09 -0.67 1.32
C THR A 24 17.70 -0.76 -0.15
N VAL A 25 18.20 0.18 -0.95
CA VAL A 25 18.04 0.14 -2.41
C VAL A 25 19.23 -0.58 -3.03
N LEU A 26 18.96 -1.71 -3.65
CA LEU A 26 19.88 -2.43 -4.51
C LEU A 26 19.51 -2.09 -5.96
N GLY A 27 20.50 -1.65 -6.76
CA GLY A 27 20.24 -1.20 -8.14
C GLY A 27 19.49 -2.24 -8.98
N ARG A 28 18.90 -1.81 -10.10
CA ARG A 28 18.01 -2.61 -10.97
C ARG A 28 18.57 -3.95 -11.49
N ASP A 29 19.90 -4.12 -11.40
CA ASP A 29 20.64 -5.30 -11.85
C ASP A 29 21.15 -6.17 -10.69
N ALA A 30 20.66 -5.95 -9.46
CA ALA A 30 21.00 -6.81 -8.34
C ALA A 30 20.38 -8.20 -8.55
N ASP A 31 21.24 -9.22 -8.58
CA ASP A 31 20.80 -10.62 -8.56
C ASP A 31 20.33 -11.02 -7.15
N GLY A 32 19.64 -12.16 -7.06
CA GLY A 32 19.08 -12.65 -5.81
C GLY A 32 20.11 -12.88 -4.71
N GLU A 33 21.33 -13.31 -5.04
CA GLU A 33 22.40 -13.51 -4.04
C GLU A 33 22.83 -12.19 -3.43
N ARG A 34 22.96 -11.15 -4.24
CA ARG A 34 23.29 -9.81 -3.74
C ARG A 34 22.22 -9.25 -2.80
N VAL A 35 20.95 -9.59 -3.03
CA VAL A 35 19.86 -9.22 -2.11
C VAL A 35 20.00 -9.97 -0.80
N LEU A 36 20.25 -11.28 -0.84
CA LEU A 36 20.46 -12.10 0.36
C LEU A 36 21.66 -11.60 1.18
N ASP A 37 22.78 -11.31 0.53
CA ASP A 37 23.97 -10.81 1.23
C ASP A 37 23.70 -9.46 1.91
N ALA A 38 23.00 -8.54 1.23
CA ALA A 38 22.65 -7.24 1.82
C ALA A 38 21.71 -7.36 3.04
N VAL A 39 20.80 -8.35 3.02
CA VAL A 39 19.94 -8.65 4.18
C VAL A 39 20.79 -9.23 5.32
N GLY A 40 21.69 -10.16 5.02
CA GLY A 40 22.63 -10.73 6.00
C GLY A 40 23.47 -9.66 6.68
N ASP A 41 24.05 -8.74 5.91
CA ASP A 41 24.85 -7.61 6.44
C ASP A 41 24.04 -6.73 7.43
N HIS A 42 22.72 -6.70 7.34
CA HIS A 42 21.85 -5.96 8.26
C HIS A 42 21.42 -6.76 9.48
N LEU A 43 21.33 -8.07 9.37
CA LEU A 43 21.06 -8.96 10.50
C LEU A 43 22.32 -9.23 11.33
N ASP A 44 23.49 -9.07 10.73
CA ASP A 44 24.79 -9.23 11.39
C ASP A 44 24.91 -8.34 12.64
N GLY A 45 25.07 -8.98 13.79
CA GLY A 45 25.22 -8.32 15.10
C GLY A 45 23.90 -7.91 15.75
N VAL A 46 22.76 -8.20 15.13
CA VAL A 46 21.43 -8.06 15.73
C VAL A 46 21.08 -9.36 16.48
N PRO A 47 20.45 -9.30 17.67
CA PRO A 47 20.05 -10.51 18.37
C PRO A 47 19.04 -11.32 17.55
N GLU A 48 19.27 -12.63 17.46
CA GLU A 48 18.38 -13.59 16.78
C GLU A 48 16.92 -13.40 17.23
N GLY A 49 15.99 -13.46 16.28
CA GLY A 49 14.56 -13.41 16.57
C GLY A 49 14.04 -12.03 16.98
N THR A 50 14.77 -10.94 16.71
CA THR A 50 14.31 -9.57 17.03
C THR A 50 13.85 -8.76 15.82
N VAL A 51 14.17 -9.19 14.60
CA VAL A 51 13.83 -8.49 13.35
C VAL A 51 12.84 -9.32 12.55
N ASP A 52 11.74 -8.69 12.15
CA ASP A 52 10.85 -9.23 11.12
C ASP A 52 11.36 -8.80 9.73
N LEU A 53 11.53 -9.76 8.83
CA LEU A 53 11.92 -9.52 7.44
C LEU A 53 10.66 -9.48 6.57
N LEU A 54 10.44 -8.39 5.84
CA LEU A 54 9.30 -8.20 4.95
C LEU A 54 9.77 -8.01 3.50
N VAL A 55 9.26 -8.83 2.60
CA VAL A 55 9.33 -8.62 1.15
C VAL A 55 7.96 -8.14 0.68
N ASP A 56 7.91 -6.94 0.11
CA ASP A 56 6.66 -6.25 -0.22
C ASP A 56 5.89 -6.91 -1.39
N ASP A 57 6.54 -7.10 -2.55
CA ASP A 57 5.91 -7.74 -3.70
C ASP A 57 6.93 -8.54 -4.54
N LEU A 58 6.68 -9.83 -4.72
CA LEU A 58 7.47 -10.72 -5.58
C LEU A 58 6.96 -10.79 -7.03
N ALA A 59 5.78 -10.25 -7.36
CA ALA A 59 5.24 -10.30 -8.72
C ALA A 59 6.16 -9.63 -9.76
N PRO A 60 6.81 -8.47 -9.50
CA PRO A 60 7.73 -7.87 -10.46
C PRO A 60 8.97 -8.73 -10.74
N VAL A 61 9.41 -9.52 -9.75
CA VAL A 61 10.53 -10.46 -9.91
C VAL A 61 10.10 -11.64 -10.77
N ALA A 62 8.92 -12.21 -10.49
CA ALA A 62 8.36 -13.29 -11.29
C ALA A 62 8.10 -12.87 -12.75
N ALA A 63 7.64 -11.64 -12.98
CA ALA A 63 7.38 -11.11 -14.31
C ALA A 63 8.66 -10.87 -15.13
N ARG A 64 9.77 -10.49 -14.47
CA ARG A 64 11.05 -10.20 -15.14
C ARG A 64 11.91 -11.43 -15.34
N GLU A 65 12.07 -12.24 -14.31
CA GLU A 65 13.06 -13.32 -14.24
C GLU A 65 12.40 -14.72 -14.32
N GLY A 66 11.07 -14.78 -14.23
CA GLY A 66 10.29 -16.02 -14.25
C GLY A 66 9.86 -16.48 -12.85
N VAL A 67 8.74 -17.21 -12.82
CA VAL A 67 8.15 -17.75 -11.58
C VAL A 67 9.13 -18.62 -10.81
N ASP A 68 9.81 -19.55 -11.49
CA ASP A 68 10.76 -20.47 -10.85
C ASP A 68 11.90 -19.74 -10.12
N VAL A 69 12.36 -18.63 -10.70
CA VAL A 69 13.41 -17.79 -10.10
C VAL A 69 12.90 -17.08 -8.85
N ALA A 70 11.69 -16.52 -8.91
CA ALA A 70 11.07 -15.86 -7.77
C ALA A 70 10.74 -16.84 -6.63
N VAL A 71 10.30 -18.05 -6.95
CA VAL A 71 10.09 -19.15 -5.99
C VAL A 71 11.42 -19.56 -5.36
N GLY A 72 12.46 -19.81 -6.17
CA GLY A 72 13.77 -20.17 -5.65
C GLY A 72 14.39 -19.08 -4.78
N PHE A 73 14.13 -17.81 -5.10
CA PHE A 73 14.52 -16.69 -4.25
C PHE A 73 13.78 -16.69 -2.90
N ALA A 74 12.46 -16.87 -2.91
CA ALA A 74 11.64 -16.96 -1.70
C ALA A 74 12.07 -18.12 -0.79
N ASP A 75 12.34 -19.29 -1.35
CA ASP A 75 12.79 -20.47 -0.61
C ASP A 75 14.16 -20.22 0.02
N ARG A 76 15.13 -19.68 -0.73
CA ARG A 76 16.46 -19.34 -0.21
C ARG A 76 16.42 -18.29 0.90
N LEU A 77 15.57 -17.29 0.77
CA LEU A 77 15.44 -16.22 1.76
C LEU A 77 14.89 -16.77 3.09
N ARG A 78 13.94 -17.72 3.03
CA ARG A 78 13.51 -18.44 4.22
C ARG A 78 14.60 -19.32 4.79
N GLU A 79 15.20 -20.18 3.97
CA GLU A 79 16.21 -21.14 4.41
C GLU A 79 17.41 -20.44 5.07
N ARG A 80 17.86 -19.32 4.48
CA ARG A 80 19.03 -18.59 4.95
C ARG A 80 18.80 -17.85 6.27
N PHE A 81 17.59 -17.34 6.51
CA PHE A 81 17.30 -16.46 7.65
C PHE A 81 16.29 -17.04 8.65
N ALA A 82 15.96 -18.32 8.55
CA ALA A 82 14.98 -18.98 9.43
C ALA A 82 15.34 -18.89 10.92
N ASP A 83 16.64 -18.96 11.25
CA ASP A 83 17.14 -18.95 12.64
C ASP A 83 17.48 -17.53 13.12
N GLU A 84 17.73 -16.60 12.20
CA GLU A 84 18.21 -15.24 12.50
C GLU A 84 17.04 -14.24 12.62
N ALA A 85 16.07 -14.33 11.70
CA ALA A 85 14.88 -13.47 11.70
C ALA A 85 13.82 -14.02 12.66
N ASN A 86 13.03 -13.12 13.26
CA ASN A 86 11.85 -13.50 14.04
C ASN A 86 10.78 -14.13 13.13
N ARG A 87 10.55 -13.50 11.98
CA ARG A 87 9.60 -13.93 10.95
C ARG A 87 10.07 -13.46 9.59
N VAL A 88 9.76 -14.25 8.57
CA VAL A 88 9.91 -13.86 7.16
C VAL A 88 8.51 -13.75 6.55
N LEU A 89 8.13 -12.55 6.13
CA LEU A 89 6.85 -12.25 5.50
C LEU A 89 7.11 -11.93 4.03
N LEU A 90 6.41 -12.65 3.15
CA LEU A 90 6.50 -12.46 1.70
C LEU A 90 5.13 -12.02 1.19
N GLY A 91 5.09 -10.85 0.58
CA GLY A 91 3.92 -10.34 -0.15
C GLY A 91 4.01 -10.65 -1.64
N CYS A 92 2.83 -10.74 -2.26
CA CYS A 92 2.70 -10.74 -3.70
C CYS A 92 1.39 -10.06 -4.11
N SER A 93 1.41 -9.27 -5.18
CA SER A 93 0.18 -8.74 -5.78
C SER A 93 -0.68 -9.84 -6.42
N ALA A 94 -1.97 -9.54 -6.64
CA ALA A 94 -3.03 -10.52 -6.96
C ALA A 94 -2.77 -11.37 -8.23
N GLU A 95 -1.83 -10.97 -9.10
CA GLU A 95 -1.48 -11.67 -10.35
C GLU A 95 -0.46 -12.81 -10.16
N CYS A 96 -0.19 -13.20 -8.90
CA CYS A 96 0.82 -14.19 -8.58
C CYS A 96 0.46 -15.62 -9.02
N SER A 97 1.46 -16.39 -9.48
CA SER A 97 1.26 -17.79 -9.83
C SER A 97 0.91 -18.63 -8.59
N ALA A 98 0.11 -19.69 -8.76
CA ALA A 98 -0.27 -20.60 -7.67
C ALA A 98 0.95 -21.22 -6.95
N GLU A 99 2.06 -21.40 -7.67
CA GLU A 99 3.31 -21.91 -7.12
C GLU A 99 3.96 -20.91 -6.15
N LEU A 100 3.97 -19.62 -6.50
CA LEU A 100 4.50 -18.58 -5.62
C LEU A 100 3.55 -18.28 -4.45
N LEU A 101 2.23 -18.35 -4.67
CA LEU A 101 1.22 -18.25 -3.61
C LEU A 101 1.39 -19.34 -2.54
N SER A 102 1.79 -20.56 -2.93
CA SER A 102 2.04 -21.66 -1.98
C SER A 102 3.22 -21.42 -1.04
N ARG A 103 4.02 -20.38 -1.32
CA ARG A 103 5.18 -19.94 -0.56
C ARG A 103 4.94 -18.62 0.17
N LEU A 104 3.72 -18.17 0.38
CA LEU A 104 3.47 -16.95 1.17
C LEU A 104 2.97 -17.34 2.57
N ASP A 105 3.65 -16.86 3.63
CA ASP A 105 3.24 -17.15 5.03
C ASP A 105 2.03 -16.31 5.46
N ALA A 106 1.84 -15.18 4.79
CA ALA A 106 0.63 -14.39 4.82
C ALA A 106 0.56 -13.65 3.48
N LEU A 107 -0.53 -13.82 2.73
CA LEU A 107 -1.00 -12.69 1.96
C LEU A 107 -1.27 -11.61 3.02
N VAL A 108 -0.46 -10.55 3.07
CA VAL A 108 -0.92 -9.32 3.74
C VAL A 108 -1.98 -8.77 2.82
N ASP A 109 -3.17 -9.36 2.95
CA ASP A 109 -4.35 -9.04 2.18
C ASP A 109 -4.99 -7.78 2.76
N ALA A 110 -4.20 -6.72 2.82
CA ALA A 110 -4.73 -5.38 2.92
C ALA A 110 -5.71 -5.13 1.75
N ASP A 111 -5.51 -5.84 0.63
CA ASP A 111 -6.24 -5.76 -0.63
C ASP A 111 -7.59 -6.52 -0.62
N ALA A 112 -7.70 -7.82 -0.34
CA ALA A 112 -9.00 -8.52 -0.42
C ALA A 112 -10.03 -8.03 0.59
N THR A 113 -9.59 -7.48 1.73
CA THR A 113 -10.53 -6.81 2.65
C THR A 113 -11.05 -5.49 2.08
N ALA A 114 -10.27 -4.80 1.23
CA ALA A 114 -10.70 -3.63 0.48
C ALA A 114 -11.57 -4.05 -0.72
N THR A 115 -11.15 -5.02 -1.53
CA THR A 115 -11.90 -5.58 -2.66
C THR A 115 -13.27 -6.08 -2.22
N ALA A 116 -13.35 -6.94 -1.20
CA ALA A 116 -14.63 -7.42 -0.68
C ALA A 116 -15.50 -6.31 -0.08
N ALA A 117 -14.91 -5.20 0.40
CA ALA A 117 -15.66 -4.04 0.88
C ALA A 117 -16.19 -3.18 -0.29
N VAL A 118 -15.39 -3.00 -1.34
CA VAL A 118 -15.76 -2.31 -2.58
C VAL A 118 -16.87 -3.07 -3.31
N GLU A 119 -16.74 -4.39 -3.49
CA GLU A 119 -17.77 -5.25 -4.08
C GLU A 119 -19.08 -5.19 -3.28
N ARG A 120 -18.99 -5.18 -1.95
CA ARG A 120 -20.15 -5.04 -1.07
C ARG A 120 -20.81 -3.68 -1.24
N LEU A 121 -20.02 -2.60 -1.28
CA LEU A 121 -20.54 -1.25 -1.53
C LEU A 121 -21.20 -1.17 -2.91
N SER A 122 -20.60 -1.76 -3.94
CA SER A 122 -21.17 -1.83 -5.29
C SER A 122 -22.54 -2.50 -5.31
N ARG A 123 -22.71 -3.59 -4.56
CA ARG A 123 -24.02 -4.29 -4.43
C ARG A 123 -25.03 -3.55 -3.57
N ASP A 124 -24.61 -3.04 -2.42
CA ASP A 124 -25.53 -2.54 -1.38
C ASP A 124 -25.91 -1.07 -1.60
N ASP A 125 -24.99 -0.25 -2.14
CA ASP A 125 -25.22 1.16 -2.48
C ASP A 125 -24.47 1.54 -3.79
N PRO A 126 -25.03 1.18 -4.96
CA PRO A 126 -24.42 1.47 -6.27
C PRO A 126 -24.20 2.96 -6.53
N THR A 127 -24.99 3.83 -5.89
CA THR A 127 -24.87 5.28 -6.08
C THR A 127 -23.63 5.81 -5.38
N THR A 128 -23.44 5.44 -4.11
CA THR A 128 -22.22 5.80 -3.36
C THR A 128 -20.99 5.16 -3.98
N PHE A 129 -21.08 3.89 -4.40
CA PHE A 129 -20.02 3.22 -5.15
C PHE A 129 -19.59 4.01 -6.39
N GLY A 130 -20.53 4.46 -7.23
CA GLY A 130 -20.22 5.24 -8.43
C GLY A 130 -19.47 6.55 -8.14
N TYR A 131 -19.78 7.22 -7.03
CA TYR A 131 -19.03 8.41 -6.59
C TYR A 131 -17.62 8.07 -6.10
N VAL A 132 -17.44 6.95 -5.42
CA VAL A 132 -16.12 6.50 -4.96
C VAL A 132 -15.27 6.08 -6.16
N ARG A 133 -15.76 5.19 -7.03
CA ARG A 133 -15.08 4.71 -8.24
C ARG A 133 -14.51 5.87 -9.06
N ARG A 134 -15.29 6.92 -9.27
CA ARG A 134 -14.89 8.04 -10.13
C ARG A 134 -14.00 9.10 -9.46
N HIS A 135 -14.09 9.28 -8.14
CA HIS A 135 -13.54 10.47 -7.48
C HIS A 135 -12.67 10.19 -6.24
N TRP A 136 -12.34 8.92 -5.95
CA TRP A 136 -11.53 8.57 -4.78
C TRP A 136 -10.18 9.29 -4.75
N ALA A 137 -9.51 9.45 -5.90
CA ALA A 137 -8.20 10.10 -6.00
C ALA A 137 -8.27 11.60 -5.66
N GLU A 138 -9.33 12.30 -6.12
CA GLU A 138 -9.56 13.69 -5.72
C GLU A 138 -9.89 13.81 -4.23
N ALA A 139 -10.67 12.87 -3.68
CA ALA A 139 -10.96 12.86 -2.25
C ALA A 139 -9.70 12.65 -1.40
N LYS A 140 -8.81 11.75 -1.81
CA LYS A 140 -7.49 11.56 -1.19
C LYS A 140 -6.69 12.86 -1.21
N ARG A 141 -6.53 13.49 -2.39
CA ARG A 141 -5.85 14.80 -2.51
C ARG A 141 -6.44 15.85 -1.59
N GLY A 142 -7.78 15.91 -1.49
CA GLY A 142 -8.47 16.89 -0.67
C GLY A 142 -8.24 16.67 0.83
N ILE A 143 -8.27 15.41 1.28
CA ILE A 143 -7.98 15.03 2.67
C ILE A 143 -6.55 15.42 3.03
N GLU A 144 -5.58 15.02 2.19
CA GLU A 144 -4.14 15.23 2.43
C GLU A 144 -3.74 16.71 2.38
N ALA A 145 -4.47 17.54 1.63
CA ALA A 145 -4.23 18.98 1.55
C ALA A 145 -4.95 19.80 2.66
N CYS A 146 -5.85 19.18 3.43
CA CYS A 146 -6.67 19.91 4.40
C CYS A 146 -6.02 19.98 5.79
N ASP A 147 -5.62 21.17 6.22
CA ASP A 147 -4.97 21.39 7.53
C ASP A 147 -5.90 21.28 8.76
N ARG A 148 -7.17 20.85 8.59
CA ARG A 148 -8.16 20.80 9.67
C ARG A 148 -8.36 19.37 10.13
N ASN A 149 -8.42 19.16 11.44
CA ASN A 149 -8.73 17.83 12.01
C ASN A 149 -10.17 17.39 11.75
N TYR A 150 -11.14 18.32 11.81
CA TYR A 150 -12.58 18.00 11.73
C TYR A 150 -13.34 18.80 10.66
N PRO A 151 -12.98 18.71 9.36
CA PRO A 151 -13.57 19.52 8.31
C PRO A 151 -14.92 18.99 7.83
N GLN A 152 -15.72 19.89 7.25
CA GLN A 152 -16.84 19.55 6.38
C GLN A 152 -16.37 19.31 4.95
N SER A 153 -17.17 18.63 4.11
CA SER A 153 -16.81 18.38 2.70
C SER A 153 -16.46 19.66 1.93
N LYS A 154 -17.14 20.78 2.20
CA LYS A 154 -16.83 22.09 1.61
C LYS A 154 -15.45 22.61 2.00
N GLN A 155 -14.98 22.29 3.19
CA GLN A 155 -13.67 22.73 3.68
C GLN A 155 -12.55 21.85 3.14
N VAL A 156 -12.80 20.55 2.97
CA VAL A 156 -11.90 19.63 2.25
C VAL A 156 -11.79 20.07 0.78
N HIS A 157 -12.92 20.35 0.14
CA HIS A 157 -12.98 20.83 -1.25
C HIS A 157 -12.21 22.14 -1.44
N ALA A 158 -12.33 23.08 -0.50
CA ALA A 158 -11.64 24.36 -0.57
C ALA A 158 -10.10 24.26 -0.44
N ALA A 159 -9.57 23.12 0.01
CA ALA A 159 -8.13 22.87 0.05
C ALA A 159 -7.57 22.40 -1.31
N LEU A 160 -8.43 21.96 -2.23
CA LEU A 160 -8.02 21.49 -3.55
C LEU A 160 -7.67 22.66 -4.49
N THR A 161 -6.59 22.49 -5.23
CA THR A 161 -6.30 23.32 -6.41
C THR A 161 -6.98 22.68 -7.62
N ASP A 162 -7.73 23.48 -8.38
CA ASP A 162 -8.47 23.06 -9.60
C ASP A 162 -9.33 21.79 -9.41
N PRO A 163 -10.34 21.82 -8.53
CA PRO A 163 -11.16 20.64 -8.25
C PRO A 163 -12.05 20.27 -9.45
N GLU A 164 -12.07 18.98 -9.77
CA GLU A 164 -12.89 18.37 -10.82
C GLU A 164 -14.34 18.18 -10.37
N THR A 165 -14.57 18.10 -9.06
CA THR A 165 -15.88 17.87 -8.47
C THR A 165 -16.44 19.11 -7.76
N THR A 166 -17.72 19.04 -7.41
CA THR A 166 -18.34 20.02 -6.50
C THR A 166 -18.16 19.61 -5.04
N PRO A 167 -18.27 20.52 -4.05
CA PRO A 167 -18.30 20.16 -2.63
C PRO A 167 -19.31 19.08 -2.26
N ARG A 168 -20.43 19.00 -3.00
CA ARG A 168 -21.48 18.01 -2.80
C ARG A 168 -21.04 16.63 -3.31
N THR A 169 -20.48 16.59 -4.51
CA THR A 169 -19.94 15.35 -5.11
C THR A 169 -18.79 14.81 -4.26
N LEU A 170 -17.84 15.67 -3.87
CA LEU A 170 -16.77 15.29 -2.95
C LEU A 170 -17.33 14.77 -1.62
N GLY A 171 -18.38 15.40 -1.08
CA GLY A 171 -19.04 14.92 0.14
C GLY A 171 -19.64 13.50 0.00
N ALA A 172 -20.21 13.17 -1.15
CA ALA A 172 -20.70 11.82 -1.42
C ALA A 172 -19.55 10.80 -1.47
N THR A 173 -18.44 11.15 -2.13
CA THR A 173 -17.22 10.34 -2.15
C THR A 173 -16.63 10.14 -0.75
N LEU A 174 -16.53 11.19 0.05
CA LEU A 174 -16.05 11.12 1.45
C LEU A 174 -16.96 10.24 2.31
N SER A 175 -18.27 10.30 2.11
CA SER A 175 -19.21 9.39 2.77
C SER A 175 -18.97 7.93 2.39
N GLY A 176 -18.65 7.65 1.12
CA GLY A 176 -18.27 6.31 0.69
C GLY A 176 -16.95 5.84 1.31
N LEU A 177 -15.95 6.71 1.44
CA LEU A 177 -14.70 6.40 2.14
C LEU A 177 -14.92 6.09 3.63
N VAL A 178 -15.92 6.71 4.26
CA VAL A 178 -16.35 6.34 5.61
C VAL A 178 -16.92 4.92 5.63
N THR A 179 -17.85 4.61 4.72
CA THR A 179 -18.43 3.26 4.61
C THR A 179 -17.37 2.17 4.37
N LEU A 180 -16.31 2.49 3.62
CA LEU A 180 -15.20 1.57 3.33
C LEU A 180 -14.14 1.51 4.43
N GLY A 181 -14.31 2.30 5.51
CA GLY A 181 -13.44 2.29 6.68
C GLY A 181 -12.10 3.01 6.51
N ALA A 182 -11.99 3.90 5.51
CA ALA A 182 -10.81 4.73 5.29
C ALA A 182 -10.84 6.06 6.06
N LEU A 183 -12.03 6.47 6.50
CA LEU A 183 -12.28 7.73 7.18
C LEU A 183 -13.39 7.53 8.23
N GLU A 184 -13.44 8.38 9.24
CA GLU A 184 -14.52 8.38 10.23
C GLU A 184 -15.29 9.71 10.21
N THR A 185 -16.48 9.72 10.80
CA THR A 185 -17.23 10.97 11.02
C THR A 185 -17.06 11.43 12.46
N TRP A 186 -16.87 12.75 12.63
CA TRP A 186 -16.75 13.35 13.95
C TRP A 186 -18.10 13.87 14.46
N GLY A 187 -18.62 13.19 15.49
CA GLY A 187 -19.77 13.59 16.29
C GLY A 187 -21.14 13.28 15.69
N ASP A 188 -22.08 12.87 16.55
CA ASP A 188 -23.50 12.77 16.22
C ASP A 188 -24.11 14.18 16.15
N THR A 189 -24.11 14.79 14.97
CA THR A 189 -24.57 16.18 14.82
C THR A 189 -25.83 16.30 13.96
N VAL A 190 -26.73 17.20 14.38
CA VAL A 190 -27.92 17.67 13.63
C VAL A 190 -27.56 18.64 12.48
N GLY A 191 -26.28 18.72 12.12
CA GLY A 191 -25.70 19.67 11.16
C GLY A 191 -24.92 18.98 10.02
N PRO A 192 -24.20 19.74 9.17
CA PRO A 192 -23.45 19.15 8.07
C PRO A 192 -22.33 18.23 8.60
N THR A 193 -22.27 17.01 8.07
CA THR A 193 -21.31 15.97 8.45
C THR A 193 -19.90 16.53 8.52
N ARG A 194 -19.22 16.26 9.63
CA ARG A 194 -17.80 16.51 9.81
C ARG A 194 -17.05 15.19 9.74
N TYR A 195 -15.92 15.20 9.07
CA TYR A 195 -15.05 14.05 8.93
C TYR A 195 -13.93 14.15 9.95
N ASP A 196 -13.49 13.03 10.51
CA ASP A 196 -12.34 12.95 11.39
C ASP A 196 -11.09 12.62 10.57
N LEU A 197 -10.32 13.65 10.18
CA LEU A 197 -9.07 13.43 9.46
C LEU A 197 -7.96 12.88 10.37
N THR A 198 -8.13 12.90 11.70
CA THR A 198 -7.16 12.30 12.62
C THR A 198 -7.25 10.77 12.65
N ALA A 199 -8.41 10.24 12.25
CA ALA A 199 -8.64 8.80 12.06
C ALA A 199 -8.45 8.36 10.59
N TYR A 200 -7.97 9.25 9.72
CA TYR A 200 -7.74 8.95 8.31
C TYR A 200 -6.71 7.82 8.12
N ARG A 201 -7.06 6.83 7.30
CA ARG A 201 -6.21 5.68 6.98
C ARG A 201 -5.70 5.79 5.53
N PRO A 202 -4.48 6.32 5.31
CA PRO A 202 -3.93 6.51 3.96
C PRO A 202 -3.72 5.18 3.22
N ASP A 203 -3.26 4.14 3.93
CA ASP A 203 -3.05 2.80 3.36
C ASP A 203 -4.37 2.18 2.90
N ARG A 204 -5.42 2.29 3.73
CA ARG A 204 -6.77 1.81 3.39
C ARG A 204 -7.35 2.54 2.17
N THR A 205 -7.11 3.84 2.07
CA THR A 205 -7.56 4.64 0.90
C THR A 205 -6.84 4.20 -0.37
N SER A 206 -5.55 3.91 -0.28
CA SER A 206 -4.76 3.46 -1.42
C SER A 206 -5.17 2.05 -1.86
N ALA A 207 -5.43 1.13 -0.92
CA ALA A 207 -5.97 -0.20 -1.21
C ALA A 207 -7.37 -0.15 -1.86
N ILE A 208 -8.25 0.76 -1.41
CA ILE A 208 -9.55 0.99 -2.08
C ILE A 208 -9.35 1.47 -3.51
N GLY A 209 -8.39 2.39 -3.75
CA GLY A 209 -8.07 2.87 -5.09
C GLY A 209 -7.64 1.73 -6.02
N ALA A 210 -6.72 0.87 -5.56
CA ALA A 210 -6.27 -0.30 -6.30
C ALA A 210 -7.42 -1.27 -6.62
N ALA A 211 -8.27 -1.58 -5.65
CA ALA A 211 -9.43 -2.45 -5.86
C ALA A 211 -10.44 -1.89 -6.89
N LEU A 212 -10.62 -0.57 -6.94
CA LEU A 212 -11.50 0.08 -7.93
C LEU A 212 -10.89 0.06 -9.34
N GLU A 213 -9.58 0.22 -9.45
CA GLU A 213 -8.87 0.14 -10.74
C GLU A 213 -8.83 -1.29 -11.29
N ALA A 214 -8.81 -2.30 -10.42
CA ALA A 214 -8.92 -3.71 -10.83
C ALA A 214 -10.33 -4.04 -11.40
N ASP A 215 -11.40 -3.54 -10.77
CA ASP A 215 -12.79 -3.68 -11.24
C ASP A 215 -13.00 -3.05 -12.63
N ASP A 216 -12.30 -1.94 -12.92
CA ASP A 216 -12.33 -1.28 -14.25
C ASP A 216 -11.73 -2.13 -15.38
N VAL A 217 -10.89 -3.11 -15.08
CA VAL A 217 -10.23 -3.99 -16.07
C VAL A 217 -11.08 -5.21 -16.41
N GLU A 218 -12.03 -5.58 -15.54
CA GLU A 218 -12.89 -6.75 -15.71
C GLU A 218 -14.21 -6.46 -16.46
N GLU A 219 -14.56 -5.19 -16.73
CA GLU A 219 -15.74 -4.75 -17.51
C GLU A 219 -15.48 -4.47 -19.01
#